data_AF-A0A8T4T8U0-F1
#
_entry.id   AF-A0A8T4T8U0-F1
#
_cell.length_a   1.000
_cell.length_b   1.000
_cell.length_c   1.000
_cell.angle_alpha   90.00
_cell.angle_beta   90.00
_cell.angle_gamma   90.00
#
_symmetry.space_group_name_H-M   'P 1'
#
loop_
_entity.id
_entity.type
_entity.pdbx_description
1 polymer ?
#
loop_
_entity_poly.entity_id
_entity_poly.type
_entity_poly.pdbx_seq_one_letter_code
_entity_poly.pdbx_strand_id
1 'polypeptide(L)'
;MFLRIKKRINPSGKTYEYAYWVANKYRKRRQMPKQKVKQYLGRVYRFEKVMNNEIEQITDKKASMKTKIMLLIENELKNYGFEEKEGVWRQKNCIINLEQGICINDEGKNISIAINEGVLHQSTINALISFKPKEGLEKDIGKQLGNALISAGIRPKEAVFIDLCKQIIAQVNNHQQSSTMSSNAKQ
;
A
#
# COMPACT_ATOMS: atom_id res chain seq x y z
N MET A 1 -4.99 -7.86 9.30
CA MET A 1 -4.85 -8.66 8.06
C MET A 1 -3.40 -8.49 7.62
N PHE A 2 -2.79 -9.49 7.03
CA PHE A 2 -1.41 -9.37 6.52
C PHE A 2 -1.28 -10.08 5.19
N LEU A 3 -0.26 -9.70 4.44
CA LEU A 3 0.04 -10.20 3.12
C LEU A 3 0.75 -11.56 3.23
N ARG A 4 0.41 -12.50 2.36
CA ARG A 4 1.09 -13.79 2.25
C ARG A 4 1.31 -14.15 0.80
N ILE A 5 2.55 -14.44 0.43
CA ILE A 5 2.91 -15.00 -0.88
C ILE A 5 2.99 -16.52 -0.76
N LYS A 6 2.44 -17.25 -1.74
CA LYS A 6 2.56 -18.71 -1.85
C LYS A 6 3.13 -19.08 -3.21
N LYS A 7 4.07 -20.02 -3.20
CA LYS A 7 4.58 -20.69 -4.40
C LYS A 7 3.65 -21.84 -4.80
N ARG A 8 3.44 -22.00 -6.10
CA ARG A 8 2.66 -23.10 -6.72
C ARG A 8 3.44 -23.60 -7.92
N ILE A 9 3.57 -24.91 -8.04
CA ILE A 9 4.18 -25.57 -9.19
C ILE A 9 3.04 -26.04 -10.08
N ASN A 10 3.08 -25.70 -11.37
CA ASN A 10 2.10 -26.20 -12.33
C ASN A 10 2.49 -27.62 -12.81
N PRO A 11 1.60 -28.33 -13.52
CA PRO A 11 1.91 -29.67 -14.04
C PRO A 11 3.13 -29.71 -14.99
N SER A 12 3.49 -28.59 -15.63
CA SER A 12 4.69 -28.51 -16.48
C SER A 12 5.98 -28.15 -15.73
N GLY A 13 5.97 -28.16 -14.39
CA GLY A 13 7.14 -27.90 -13.55
C GLY A 13 7.49 -26.43 -13.33
N LYS A 14 6.78 -25.48 -13.95
CA LYS A 14 6.97 -24.04 -13.75
C LYS A 14 6.41 -23.61 -12.40
N THR A 15 7.21 -22.84 -11.67
CA THR A 15 6.83 -22.26 -10.37
C THR A 15 6.26 -20.85 -10.55
N TYR A 16 5.10 -20.62 -9.97
CA TYR A 16 4.43 -19.32 -9.91
C TYR A 16 4.21 -18.89 -8.48
N GLU A 17 4.24 -17.58 -8.24
CA GLU A 17 3.93 -16.98 -6.96
C GLU A 17 2.58 -16.28 -7.00
N TYR A 18 1.86 -16.35 -5.89
CA TYR A 18 0.52 -15.81 -5.75
C TYR A 18 0.36 -15.11 -4.41
N ALA A 19 -0.21 -13.90 -4.42
CA ALA A 19 -0.39 -13.09 -3.23
C ALA A 19 -1.82 -13.23 -2.69
N TYR A 20 -1.93 -13.19 -1.36
CA TYR A 20 -3.18 -13.31 -0.64
C TYR A 20 -3.21 -12.36 0.54
N TRP A 21 -4.36 -11.73 0.77
CA TRP A 21 -4.69 -11.20 2.08
C TRP A 21 -5.12 -12.32 3.01
N VAL A 22 -4.51 -12.41 4.18
CA VAL A 22 -4.84 -13.42 5.20
C VAL A 22 -5.11 -12.77 6.56
N ALA A 23 -5.97 -13.40 7.35
CA ALA A 23 -6.25 -12.99 8.71
C ALA A 23 -6.16 -14.19 9.65
N ASN A 24 -5.64 -13.96 10.86
CA ASN A 24 -5.67 -14.97 11.91
C ASN A 24 -7.10 -15.09 12.46
N LYS A 25 -7.59 -16.32 12.56
CA LYS A 25 -8.87 -16.68 13.17
C LYS A 25 -8.58 -17.54 14.39
N TYR A 26 -8.82 -16.97 15.56
CA TYR A 26 -8.78 -17.67 16.84
C TYR A 26 -10.12 -18.38 17.06
N ARG A 27 -10.09 -19.63 17.56
CA ARG A 27 -11.29 -20.38 17.96
C ARG A 27 -11.14 -20.72 19.44
N LYS A 28 -12.15 -20.42 20.26
CA LYS A 28 -12.12 -20.61 21.72
C LYS A 28 -11.63 -22.00 22.17
N ARG A 29 -11.93 -23.05 21.40
CA ARG A 29 -11.58 -24.45 21.72
C ARG A 29 -10.31 -24.99 21.05
N ARG A 30 -9.52 -24.15 20.35
CA ARG A 30 -8.28 -24.60 19.69
C ARG A 30 -7.11 -23.77 20.18
N GLN A 31 -6.04 -24.44 20.61
CA GLN A 31 -4.82 -23.79 21.09
C GLN A 31 -4.11 -22.97 20.00
N MET A 32 -4.22 -23.37 18.72
CA MET A 32 -3.49 -22.69 17.63
C MET A 32 -4.42 -21.86 16.73
N PRO A 33 -4.06 -20.60 16.43
CA PRO A 33 -4.79 -19.79 15.46
C PRO A 33 -4.72 -20.40 14.06
N LYS A 34 -5.84 -20.35 13.32
CA LYS A 34 -5.87 -20.71 11.90
C LYS A 34 -5.79 -19.47 11.03
N GLN A 35 -5.01 -19.50 9.96
CA GLN A 35 -5.05 -18.45 8.94
C GLN A 35 -6.24 -18.66 8.00
N LYS A 36 -7.05 -17.62 7.80
CA LYS A 36 -8.13 -17.58 6.81
C LYS A 36 -7.72 -16.64 5.67
N VAL A 37 -7.77 -17.13 4.44
CA VAL A 37 -7.65 -16.29 3.23
C VAL A 37 -8.86 -15.37 3.17
N LYS A 38 -8.60 -14.08 3.01
CA LYS A 38 -9.60 -13.02 2.89
C LYS A 38 -9.78 -12.61 1.44
N GLN A 39 -8.69 -12.51 0.70
CA GLN A 39 -8.71 -12.10 -0.70
C GLN A 39 -7.52 -12.69 -1.43
N TYR A 40 -7.73 -13.08 -2.68
CA TYR A 40 -6.66 -13.41 -3.63
C TYR A 40 -6.28 -12.14 -4.40
N LEU A 41 -4.97 -11.85 -4.50
CA LEU A 41 -4.42 -10.62 -5.07
C LEU A 41 -3.74 -10.82 -6.43
N GLY A 42 -3.96 -11.98 -7.05
CA GLY A 42 -3.37 -12.29 -8.34
C GLY A 42 -1.99 -12.93 -8.24
N ARG A 43 -1.40 -13.12 -9.42
CA ARG A 43 -0.04 -13.63 -9.61
C ARG A 43 0.97 -12.56 -9.23
N VAL A 44 2.05 -12.97 -8.57
CA VAL A 44 3.16 -12.09 -8.18
C VAL A 44 4.20 -12.05 -9.28
N TYR A 45 4.57 -10.84 -9.67
CA TYR A 45 5.67 -10.54 -10.59
C TYR A 45 6.81 -9.94 -9.77
N ARG A 46 8.04 -10.38 -10.05
CA ARG A 46 9.26 -9.88 -9.42
C ARG A 46 10.13 -9.24 -10.49
N PHE A 47 10.65 -8.06 -10.16
CA PHE A 47 11.61 -7.33 -10.97
C PHE A 47 12.87 -7.09 -10.14
N GLU A 48 14.00 -7.03 -10.81
CA GLU A 48 15.25 -6.64 -10.17
C GLU A 48 15.26 -5.13 -9.96
N LYS A 49 15.81 -4.71 -8.83
CA LYS A 49 15.95 -3.29 -8.51
C LYS A 49 17.09 -2.73 -9.35
N VAL A 50 16.78 -1.77 -10.23
CA VAL A 50 17.70 -1.15 -11.21
C VAL A 50 18.37 0.09 -10.62
N MET A 51 17.67 0.82 -9.74
CA MET A 51 18.17 2.01 -9.06
C MET A 51 17.84 1.96 -7.57
N ASN A 52 18.58 2.72 -6.76
CA ASN A 52 18.30 2.86 -5.33
C ASN A 52 18.12 4.32 -4.94
N ASN A 53 17.22 5.01 -5.65
CA ASN A 53 16.88 6.39 -5.34
C ASN A 53 15.98 6.40 -4.10
N GLU A 54 16.32 7.22 -3.13
CA GLU A 54 15.53 7.41 -1.91
C GLU A 54 15.05 8.86 -1.83
N ILE A 55 13.77 9.05 -1.50
CA ILE A 55 13.24 10.39 -1.25
C ILE A 55 13.64 10.78 0.17
N GLU A 56 14.57 11.73 0.28
CA GLU A 56 15.04 12.20 1.58
C GLU A 56 14.02 13.11 2.26
N GLN A 57 13.41 13.99 1.47
CA GLN A 57 12.42 14.96 1.90
C GLN A 57 11.45 15.22 0.77
N ILE A 58 10.21 15.58 1.13
CA ILE A 58 9.21 16.05 0.18
C ILE A 58 9.21 17.57 0.26
N THR A 59 9.69 18.22 -0.81
CA THR A 59 9.92 19.67 -0.86
C THR A 59 8.62 20.46 -0.74
N ASP A 60 7.54 19.96 -1.34
CA ASP A 60 6.23 20.59 -1.24
C ASP A 60 5.49 20.16 0.04
N LYS A 61 5.60 20.99 1.07
CA LYS A 61 4.89 20.79 2.35
C LYS A 61 3.38 20.92 2.22
N LYS A 62 2.88 21.69 1.25
CA LYS A 62 1.44 21.93 1.02
C LYS A 62 0.79 20.83 0.18
N ALA A 63 1.60 19.98 -0.46
CA ALA A 63 1.10 18.84 -1.21
C ALA A 63 0.14 17.98 -0.38
N SER A 64 -0.92 17.51 -1.04
CA SER A 64 -1.87 16.60 -0.43
C SER A 64 -1.17 15.29 -0.04
N MET A 65 -1.65 14.63 1.02
CA MET A 65 -1.12 13.32 1.44
C MET A 65 -1.15 12.30 0.29
N LYS A 66 -2.22 12.31 -0.51
CA LYS A 66 -2.34 11.47 -1.71
C LYS A 66 -1.18 11.70 -2.67
N THR A 67 -0.87 12.96 -2.97
CA THR A 67 0.25 13.33 -3.86
C THR A 67 1.59 12.86 -3.32
N LYS A 68 1.83 13.04 -2.01
CA LYS A 68 3.05 12.57 -1.34
C LYS A 68 3.21 11.04 -1.41
N ILE A 69 2.12 10.30 -1.21
CA ILE A 69 2.10 8.83 -1.33
C ILE A 69 2.33 8.38 -2.77
N MET A 70 1.69 9.03 -3.75
CA MET A 70 1.91 8.74 -5.16
C MET A 70 3.38 8.92 -5.52
N LEU A 71 3.99 10.03 -5.13
CA LEU A 71 5.42 10.29 -5.35
C LEU A 71 6.32 9.18 -4.79
N LEU A 72 6.00 8.66 -3.59
CA LEU A 72 6.75 7.53 -3.01
C LEU A 72 6.60 6.24 -3.83
N ILE A 73 5.38 5.94 -4.30
CA ILE A 73 5.12 4.76 -5.13
C ILE A 73 5.83 4.90 -6.47
N GLU A 74 5.75 6.07 -7.12
CA GLU A 74 6.42 6.37 -8.38
C GLU A 74 7.94 6.22 -8.28
N ASN A 75 8.55 6.71 -7.19
CA ASN A 75 9.98 6.53 -6.96
C ASN A 75 10.37 5.05 -6.84
N GLU A 76 9.57 4.25 -6.13
CA GLU A 76 9.79 2.80 -6.09
C GLU A 76 9.60 2.17 -7.48
N LEU A 77 8.59 2.58 -8.26
CA LEU A 77 8.41 2.07 -9.63
C LEU A 77 9.62 2.36 -10.52
N LYS A 78 10.17 3.58 -10.46
CA LYS A 78 11.43 3.94 -11.15
C LYS A 78 12.59 3.06 -10.70
N ASN A 79 12.72 2.82 -9.39
CA ASN A 79 13.76 1.97 -8.83
C ASN A 79 13.71 0.53 -9.37
N TYR A 80 12.53 0.02 -9.74
CA TYR A 80 12.35 -1.31 -10.35
C TYR A 80 12.27 -1.27 -11.89
N GLY A 81 12.66 -0.14 -12.50
CA GLY A 81 12.76 0.01 -13.95
C GLY A 81 11.42 0.13 -14.68
N PHE A 82 10.36 0.57 -14.01
CA PHE A 82 9.12 0.94 -14.69
C PHE A 82 9.29 2.30 -15.37
N GLU A 83 8.77 2.39 -16.58
CA GLU A 83 8.75 3.62 -17.37
C GLU A 83 7.35 4.22 -17.33
N GLU A 84 7.27 5.53 -17.14
CA GLU A 84 6.02 6.28 -17.12
C GLU A 84 5.77 6.93 -18.48
N LYS A 85 4.56 6.74 -19.00
CA LYS A 85 4.07 7.41 -20.20
C LYS A 85 2.61 7.78 -20.00
N GLU A 86 2.30 9.07 -20.04
CA GLU A 86 0.94 9.60 -19.95
C GLU A 86 0.19 9.10 -18.68
N GLY A 87 0.87 9.06 -17.53
CA GLY A 87 0.30 8.59 -16.26
C GLY A 87 0.18 7.07 -16.12
N VAL A 88 0.66 6.30 -17.11
CA VAL A 88 0.68 4.84 -17.08
C VAL A 88 2.11 4.34 -16.97
N TRP A 89 2.35 3.51 -15.97
CA TRP A 89 3.63 2.86 -15.71
C TRP A 89 3.66 1.49 -16.34
N ARG A 90 4.71 1.18 -17.09
CA ARG A 90 4.87 -0.11 -17.75
C ARG A 90 6.23 -0.72 -17.48
N GLN A 91 6.24 -2.05 -17.31
CA GLN A 91 7.44 -2.86 -17.33
C GLN A 91 7.09 -4.26 -17.82
N LYS A 92 7.73 -4.70 -18.91
CA LYS A 92 7.39 -5.95 -19.61
C LYS A 92 5.87 -6.04 -19.87
N ASN A 93 5.21 -7.06 -19.32
CA ASN A 93 3.78 -7.29 -19.43
C ASN A 93 2.95 -6.76 -18.26
N CYS A 94 3.50 -5.87 -17.43
CA CYS A 94 2.83 -5.27 -16.28
C CYS A 94 2.46 -3.81 -16.57
N ILE A 95 1.23 -3.44 -16.23
CA ILE A 95 0.65 -2.10 -16.44
C ILE A 95 0.10 -1.61 -15.10
N ILE A 96 0.50 -0.40 -14.71
CA ILE A 96 0.04 0.24 -13.48
C ILE A 96 -0.45 1.65 -13.79
N ASN A 97 -1.63 2.00 -13.29
CA ASN A 97 -2.10 3.37 -13.28
C ASN A 97 -2.43 3.73 -11.82
N LEU A 98 -1.66 4.64 -11.23
CA LEU A 98 -1.78 4.99 -9.81
C LEU A 98 -3.01 5.82 -9.51
N GLU A 99 -3.45 6.67 -10.43
CA GLU A 99 -4.65 7.50 -10.25
C GLU A 99 -5.92 6.66 -10.20
N GLN A 100 -6.01 5.66 -11.08
CA GLN A 100 -7.11 4.71 -11.16
C GLN A 100 -6.94 3.52 -10.20
N GLY A 101 -5.77 3.39 -9.56
CA GLY A 101 -5.43 2.25 -8.70
C GLY A 101 -5.36 0.93 -9.46
N ILE A 102 -5.06 0.95 -10.76
CA ILE A 102 -5.01 -0.25 -11.61
C ILE A 102 -3.63 -0.89 -11.52
N CYS A 103 -3.59 -2.22 -11.39
CA CYS A 103 -2.37 -3.02 -11.48
C CYS A 103 -2.72 -4.36 -12.18
N ILE A 104 -2.48 -4.41 -13.49
CA ILE A 104 -2.91 -5.51 -14.38
C ILE A 104 -1.76 -5.99 -15.26
N ASN A 105 -1.91 -7.18 -15.83
CA ASN A 105 -1.08 -7.58 -16.96
C ASN A 105 -1.67 -7.11 -18.31
N ASP A 106 -0.93 -7.37 -19.38
CA ASP A 106 -1.34 -7.25 -20.78
C ASP A 106 -2.68 -7.94 -21.11
N GLU A 107 -3.00 -9.05 -20.44
CA GLU A 107 -4.28 -9.76 -20.57
C GLU A 107 -5.44 -9.12 -19.75
N GLY A 108 -5.20 -8.00 -19.06
CA GLY A 108 -6.21 -7.32 -18.23
C GLY A 108 -6.51 -8.00 -16.89
N LYS A 109 -5.72 -8.99 -16.47
CA LYS A 109 -5.88 -9.68 -15.18
C LYS A 109 -5.17 -8.91 -14.08
N ASN A 110 -5.80 -8.83 -12.90
CA ASN A 110 -5.17 -8.24 -11.72
C ASN A 110 -3.91 -9.00 -11.33
N ILE A 111 -2.84 -8.25 -11.13
CA ILE A 111 -1.53 -8.77 -10.74
C ILE A 111 -1.01 -8.06 -9.50
N SER A 112 -0.04 -8.70 -8.90
CA SER A 112 0.69 -8.24 -7.74
C SER A 112 2.15 -8.04 -8.14
N ILE A 113 2.75 -6.90 -7.81
CA ILE A 113 4.16 -6.64 -8.09
C ILE A 113 4.89 -6.65 -6.76
N ALA A 114 5.83 -7.58 -6.57
CA ALA A 114 6.65 -7.62 -5.37
C ALA A 114 7.61 -6.43 -5.37
N ILE A 115 7.49 -5.57 -4.36
CA ILE A 115 8.36 -4.42 -4.13
C ILE A 115 8.85 -4.54 -2.68
N ASN A 116 10.17 -4.61 -2.49
CA ASN A 116 10.78 -4.81 -1.19
C ASN A 116 10.16 -6.03 -0.46
N GLU A 117 9.61 -5.83 0.74
CA GLU A 117 8.94 -6.89 1.53
C GLU A 117 7.42 -6.98 1.29
N GLY A 118 6.87 -6.05 0.50
CA GLY A 118 5.44 -5.92 0.24
C GLY A 118 5.06 -6.26 -1.19
N VAL A 119 3.84 -5.87 -1.55
CA VAL A 119 3.29 -6.05 -2.89
C VAL A 119 2.47 -4.83 -3.29
N LEU A 120 2.81 -4.28 -4.44
CA LEU A 120 2.00 -3.28 -5.10
C LEU A 120 0.88 -3.99 -5.88
N HIS A 121 -0.36 -3.70 -5.51
CA HIS A 121 -1.60 -4.24 -6.07
C HIS A 121 -2.68 -3.17 -5.90
N GLN A 122 -3.75 -3.22 -6.68
CA GLN A 122 -4.89 -2.29 -6.59
C GLN A 122 -5.35 -2.06 -5.14
N SER A 123 -5.49 -3.13 -4.35
CA SER A 123 -5.91 -3.01 -2.95
C SER A 123 -4.90 -2.30 -2.05
N THR A 124 -3.59 -2.46 -2.26
CA THR A 124 -2.56 -1.82 -1.43
C THR A 124 -2.38 -0.35 -1.82
N ILE A 125 -2.47 -0.05 -3.12
CA ILE A 125 -2.52 1.33 -3.65
C ILE A 125 -3.71 2.08 -3.06
N ASN A 126 -4.92 1.50 -3.15
CA ASN A 126 -6.13 2.13 -2.63
C ASN A 126 -6.09 2.32 -1.12
N ALA A 127 -5.54 1.34 -0.38
CA ALA A 127 -5.38 1.43 1.07
C ALA A 127 -4.46 2.57 1.50
N LEU A 128 -3.45 2.91 0.68
CA LEU A 128 -2.54 4.04 0.92
C LEU A 128 -3.14 5.38 0.49
N ILE A 129 -3.63 5.47 -0.75
CA ILE A 129 -4.16 6.73 -1.31
C ILE A 129 -5.38 7.21 -0.53
N SER A 130 -6.27 6.29 -0.16
CA SER A 130 -7.48 6.58 0.62
C SER A 130 -7.30 6.27 2.10
N PHE A 131 -6.06 6.31 2.59
CA PHE A 131 -5.77 6.01 3.99
C PHE A 131 -6.51 7.00 4.90
N LYS A 132 -7.46 6.46 5.65
CA LYS A 132 -8.14 7.16 6.73
C LYS A 132 -7.92 6.34 7.99
N PRO A 133 -7.10 6.82 8.94
CA PRO A 133 -6.89 6.08 10.16
C PRO A 133 -8.20 6.00 10.94
N LYS A 134 -8.39 4.91 11.68
CA LYS A 134 -9.43 4.89 12.71
C LYS A 134 -9.02 5.85 13.82
N GLU A 135 -10.01 6.52 14.42
CA GLU A 135 -9.81 7.31 15.63
C GLU A 135 -9.02 6.50 16.67
N GLY A 136 -8.06 7.16 17.32
CA GLY A 136 -7.16 6.52 18.25
C GLY A 136 -5.95 7.39 18.58
N LEU A 137 -5.07 6.86 19.42
CA LEU A 137 -3.83 7.53 19.81
C LEU A 137 -2.91 7.69 18.59
N GLU A 138 -2.06 8.72 18.59
CA GLU A 138 -1.09 8.99 17.52
C GLU A 138 -0.24 7.75 17.17
N LYS A 139 0.14 6.98 18.19
CA LYS A 139 0.87 5.71 18.05
C LYS A 139 0.13 4.69 17.18
N ASP A 140 -1.19 4.59 17.32
CA ASP A 140 -2.00 3.66 16.54
C ASP A 140 -2.18 4.14 15.10
N ILE A 141 -2.26 5.44 14.88
CA ILE A 141 -2.29 6.05 13.54
C ILE A 141 -0.99 5.76 12.80
N GLY A 142 0.16 6.03 13.44
CA GLY A 142 1.48 5.74 12.88
C GLY A 142 1.66 4.25 12.57
N LYS A 143 1.22 3.36 13.47
CA LYS A 143 1.25 1.91 13.24
C LYS A 143 0.36 1.48 12.07
N GLN A 144 -0.83 2.07 11.93
CA GLN A 144 -1.73 1.79 10.80
C GLN A 144 -1.10 2.22 9.47
N LEU A 145 -0.52 3.42 9.41
CA LEU A 145 0.16 3.92 8.22
C LEU A 145 1.39 3.06 7.87
N GLY A 146 2.23 2.73 8.85
CA GLY A 146 3.40 1.89 8.65
C GLY A 146 3.04 0.52 8.07
N ASN A 147 1.99 -0.12 8.60
CA ASN A 147 1.49 -1.39 8.05
C ASN A 147 0.99 -1.25 6.61
N ALA A 148 0.35 -0.14 6.26
CA ALA A 148 -0.13 0.12 4.90
C ALA A 148 1.06 0.30 3.92
N LEU A 149 2.07 1.08 4.33
CA LEU A 149 3.29 1.32 3.54
C LEU A 149 4.07 0.02 3.31
N ILE A 150 4.35 -0.73 4.37
CA ILE A 150 5.04 -2.03 4.29
C ILE A 150 4.28 -2.99 3.39
N SER A 151 2.94 -3.05 3.52
CA SER A 151 2.13 -3.94 2.70
C SER A 151 2.21 -3.63 1.21
N ALA A 152 2.31 -2.34 0.85
CA ALA A 152 2.49 -1.89 -0.52
C ALA A 152 3.94 -2.00 -1.02
N GLY A 153 4.88 -2.34 -0.12
CA GLY A 153 6.31 -2.41 -0.44
C GLY A 153 7.03 -1.08 -0.34
N ILE A 154 6.40 -0.03 0.20
CA ILE A 154 6.97 1.31 0.28
C ILE A 154 7.70 1.48 1.61
N ARG A 155 8.98 1.86 1.56
CA ARG A 155 9.82 2.10 2.73
C ARG A 155 10.38 3.54 2.68
N PRO A 156 9.61 4.53 3.16
CA PRO A 156 10.11 5.91 3.20
C PRO A 156 11.24 6.05 4.22
N LYS A 157 12.11 7.05 4.04
CA LYS A 157 13.03 7.49 5.09
C LYS A 157 12.25 7.98 6.31
N GLU A 158 12.88 7.91 7.48
CA GLU A 158 12.29 8.29 8.76
C GLU A 158 11.69 9.71 8.74
N ALA A 159 12.43 10.68 8.20
CA ALA A 159 11.96 12.06 8.09
C ALA A 159 10.65 12.19 7.30
N VAL A 160 10.56 11.49 6.15
CA VAL A 160 9.35 11.48 5.31
C VAL A 160 8.20 10.77 6.02
N PHE A 161 8.47 9.67 6.72
CA PHE A 161 7.46 8.97 7.49
C PHE A 161 6.87 9.83 8.61
N ILE A 162 7.72 10.56 9.34
CA ILE A 162 7.30 11.48 10.40
C ILE A 162 6.46 12.63 9.81
N ASP A 163 6.85 13.20 8.67
CA ASP A 163 6.08 14.26 8.00
C ASP A 163 4.68 13.78 7.60
N LEU A 164 4.59 12.58 7.00
CA LEU A 164 3.31 11.96 6.65
C LEU A 164 2.43 11.73 7.88
N CYS A 165 2.98 11.22 8.98
CA CYS A 165 2.24 11.00 10.22
C CYS A 165 1.69 12.31 10.80
N LYS A 166 2.51 13.37 10.85
CA LYS A 166 2.11 14.69 11.35
C LYS A 166 0.96 15.26 10.52
N GLN A 167 1.03 15.15 9.19
CA GLN A 167 -0.02 15.63 8.30
C GLN A 167 -1.34 14.88 8.53
N ILE A 168 -1.30 13.56 8.72
CA ILE A 168 -2.49 12.75 8.99
C ILE A 168 -3.11 13.13 10.35
N ILE A 169 -2.29 13.23 11.40
CA ILE A 169 -2.77 13.55 12.75
C ILE A 169 -3.44 14.94 12.75
N ALA A 170 -2.83 15.93 12.08
CA ALA A 170 -3.43 17.25 11.93
C ALA A 170 -4.80 17.21 11.22
N GLN A 171 -4.94 16.38 10.17
CA GLN A 171 -6.22 16.21 9.47
C GLN A 171 -7.30 15.58 10.36
N VAL A 172 -6.95 14.56 11.16
CA VAL A 172 -7.88 13.91 12.10
C VAL A 172 -8.34 14.89 13.16
N ASN A 173 -7.43 15.66 13.76
CA ASN A 173 -7.75 16.63 14.81
C ASN A 173 -8.67 17.74 14.28
N ASN A 174 -8.41 18.25 13.07
CA ASN A 174 -9.26 19.27 12.44
C ASN A 174 -10.68 18.75 12.15
N HIS A 175 -10.83 17.48 11.79
CA HIS A 175 -12.15 16.85 11.60
C HIS A 175 -12.92 16.66 12.92
N GLN A 176 -12.22 16.39 14.03
CA GLN A 176 -12.87 16.29 15.34
C GLN A 176 -13.42 17.64 15.80
N GLN A 177 -12.67 18.72 15.63
CA GLN A 177 -13.09 20.07 16.02
C GLN A 177 -14.30 20.59 15.21
N SER A 178 -14.39 20.27 13.92
CA SER A 178 -15.56 20.66 13.10
C SER A 178 -16.82 19.85 13.44
N SER A 179 -16.66 18.59 13.87
CA SER A 179 -17.78 17.74 14.29
C SER A 179 -18.39 18.14 15.64
N THR A 180 -17.58 18.64 16.58
CA THR A 180 -18.05 19.12 17.89
C THR A 180 -18.71 20.50 17.82
N MET A 181 -18.30 21.37 16.90
CA MET A 181 -18.97 22.65 16.69
C MET A 181 -20.33 22.50 15.98
N SER A 182 -20.49 21.51 15.11
CA SER A 182 -21.76 21.25 14.42
C SER A 182 -22.79 20.53 15.28
N SER A 183 -22.40 19.85 16.37
CA SER A 183 -23.32 19.33 17.38
C SER A 183 -23.82 20.40 18.35
N ASN A 184 -23.01 21.41 18.66
CA ASN A 184 -23.40 22.51 19.56
C ASN A 184 -24.29 23.57 18.88
N ALA A 185 -24.28 23.66 17.55
CA ALA A 185 -25.15 24.57 16.79
C ALA A 185 -26.58 24.04 16.56
N LYS A 186 -26.90 22.83 17.05
CA LYS A 186 -28.23 22.19 16.93
C LYS A 186 -28.97 22.04 18.26
N GLN A 187 -28.52 22.73 19.32
CA GLN A 187 -29.23 22.83 20.60
C GLN A 187 -29.84 24.21 20.75
#